data_AF-A0A5J6SPT2-F1
#
_entry.id   AF-A0A5J6SPT2-F1
#
_cell.length_a   1.000
_cell.length_b   1.000
_cell.length_c   1.000
_cell.angle_alpha   90.00
_cell.angle_beta   90.00
_cell.angle_gamma   90.00
#
_symmetry.space_group_name_H-M   'P 1'
#
loop_
_entity.id
_entity.type
_entity.pdbx_description
1 polymer ?
#
loop_
_entity_poly.entity_id
_entity_poly.type
_entity_poly.pdbx_seq_one_letter_code
_entity_poly.pdbx_strand_id
1 'polypeptide(L)'
;MKIFSLIQLFTAFFAFGIYYYFIEYEINDNRWIKFLIFGLVWFSLSYFSKKFEGSFKFFDKRIDSQLSVWIVLGLIFIPFFIGILN
;
A
#
# COMPACT_ATOMS: atom_id res chain seq x y z
N MET A 1 8.56 1.91 14.99
CA MET A 1 7.22 1.84 14.33
C MET A 1 6.63 0.43 14.56
N LYS A 2 5.31 0.26 14.67
CA LYS A 2 4.74 -1.11 14.77
C LYS A 2 4.90 -1.81 13.42
N ILE A 3 5.15 -3.13 13.42
CA ILE A 3 5.16 -3.94 12.18
C ILE A 3 3.85 -3.74 11.41
N PHE A 4 2.74 -3.67 12.15
CA PHE A 4 1.43 -3.41 11.58
C PHE A 4 1.38 -2.14 10.73
N SER A 5 1.94 -1.02 11.21
CA SER A 5 1.96 0.24 10.45
C SER A 5 2.77 0.11 9.16
N LEU A 6 3.81 -0.72 9.16
CA LEU A 6 4.62 -1.00 7.97
C LEU A 6 3.81 -1.79 6.95
N ILE A 7 3.05 -2.78 7.39
CA ILE A 7 2.15 -3.57 6.54
C ILE A 7 1.01 -2.71 5.99
N GLN A 8 0.45 -1.80 6.78
CA GLN A 8 -0.52 -0.82 6.31
C GLN A 8 0.08 0.06 5.21
N LEU A 9 1.32 0.51 5.38
CA LEU A 9 2.02 1.28 4.36
C LEU A 9 2.20 0.46 3.08
N PHE A 10 2.68 -0.78 3.15
CA PHE A 10 2.73 -1.69 1.99
C PHE A 10 1.35 -1.90 1.34
N THR A 11 0.31 -2.09 2.14
CA THR A 11 -1.07 -2.27 1.66
C THR A 11 -1.54 -1.04 0.89
N ALA A 12 -1.21 0.16 1.38
CA ALA A 12 -1.53 1.41 0.69
C ALA A 12 -0.77 1.54 -0.63
N PHE A 13 0.54 1.26 -0.65
CA PHE A 13 1.34 1.23 -1.87
C PHE A 13 0.79 0.23 -2.89
N PHE A 14 0.34 -0.95 -2.43
CA PHE A 14 -0.27 -1.95 -3.31
C PHE A 14 -1.59 -1.46 -3.90
N ALA A 15 -2.44 -0.82 -3.09
CA ALA A 15 -3.70 -0.23 -3.58
C ALA A 15 -3.44 0.88 -4.61
N PHE A 16 -2.46 1.75 -4.38
CA PHE A 16 -2.05 2.75 -5.37
C PHE A 16 -1.45 2.12 -6.64
N GLY A 17 -0.67 1.05 -6.50
CA GLY A 17 -0.16 0.29 -7.65
C GLY A 17 -1.30 -0.27 -8.52
N ILE A 18 -2.33 -0.86 -7.89
CA ILE A 18 -3.54 -1.32 -8.60
C ILE A 18 -4.23 -0.14 -9.28
N TYR A 19 -4.34 1.00 -8.60
CA TYR A 19 -4.94 2.20 -9.18
C TYR A 19 -4.21 2.64 -10.45
N TYR A 20 -2.91 2.92 -10.37
CA TYR A 20 -2.18 3.46 -11.52
C TYR A 20 -1.96 2.46 -12.65
N TYR A 21 -1.77 1.17 -12.33
CA TYR A 21 -1.41 0.18 -13.34
C TYR A 21 -2.62 -0.49 -13.98
N PHE A 22 -3.70 -0.73 -13.23
CA PHE A 22 -4.90 -1.39 -13.73
C PHE A 22 -6.06 -0.40 -13.94
N ILE A 23 -6.43 0.36 -12.91
CA ILE A 23 -7.64 1.20 -12.96
C ILE A 23 -7.45 2.38 -13.92
N GLU A 24 -6.31 3.06 -13.86
CA GLU A 24 -6.03 4.24 -14.68
C GLU A 24 -5.85 3.87 -16.15
N TYR A 25 -5.16 2.74 -16.41
CA TYR A 25 -4.83 2.27 -17.76
C TYR A 25 -6.00 1.58 -18.48
N GLU A 26 -6.78 0.75 -17.77
CA GLU A 26 -7.77 -0.14 -18.42
C GLU A 26 -9.18 0.50 -18.49
N ILE A 27 -9.49 1.45 -17.60
CA ILE A 27 -10.85 2.01 -17.49
C ILE A 27 -10.90 3.38 -18.17
N ASN A 28 -11.73 3.48 -19.21
CA ASN A 28 -11.99 4.74 -19.94
C ASN A 28 -12.55 5.86 -19.05
N ASP A 29 -12.44 7.10 -19.54
CA ASP A 29 -12.67 8.47 -18.99
C ASP A 29 -13.70 8.73 -17.86
N ASN A 30 -14.49 7.76 -17.43
CA ASN A 30 -15.42 7.92 -16.32
C ASN A 30 -14.68 7.86 -14.96
N ARG A 31 -14.26 9.05 -14.49
CA ARG A 31 -13.61 9.26 -13.20
C ARG A 31 -14.39 8.66 -12.02
N TRP A 32 -15.72 8.69 -12.06
CA TRP A 32 -16.55 8.17 -10.97
C TRP A 32 -16.43 6.65 -10.84
N ILE A 33 -16.35 5.93 -11.97
CA ILE A 33 -16.18 4.47 -11.97
C ILE A 33 -14.78 4.11 -11.44
N LYS A 34 -13.74 4.84 -11.85
CA LYS A 34 -12.38 4.66 -11.31
C LYS A 34 -12.34 4.82 -9.79
N PHE A 35 -13.00 5.87 -9.27
CA PHE A 35 -13.12 6.11 -7.83
C PHE A 35 -13.87 5.00 -7.10
N LEU A 36 -14.97 4.51 -7.67
CA LEU A 36 -15.80 3.47 -7.06
C LEU A 36 -15.02 2.15 -6.95
N ILE A 37 -14.33 1.76 -8.03
CA ILE A 37 -13.49 0.55 -8.06
C ILE A 37 -12.31 0.68 -7.11
N PHE A 38 -11.63 1.83 -7.12
CA PHE A 38 -10.56 2.10 -6.16
C PHE A 38 -11.04 2.01 -4.72
N GLY A 39 -12.22 2.58 -4.43
CA GLY A 39 -12.86 2.48 -3.13
C GLY A 39 -13.12 1.03 -2.72
N LEU A 40 -13.67 0.21 -3.62
CA LEU A 40 -13.91 -1.22 -3.35
C LEU A 40 -12.60 -1.99 -3.07
N VAL A 41 -11.56 -1.75 -3.86
CA VAL A 41 -10.22 -2.35 -3.64
C VAL A 41 -9.66 -1.92 -2.30
N TRP A 42 -9.72 -0.62 -2.00
CA TRP A 42 -9.22 -0.05 -0.75
C TRP A 42 -9.95 -0.61 0.47
N PHE A 43 -11.28 -0.68 0.42
CA PHE A 43 -12.09 -1.23 1.50
C PHE A 43 -11.80 -2.72 1.72
N SER A 44 -11.66 -3.49 0.64
CA SER A 44 -11.34 -4.91 0.71
C SER A 44 -9.97 -5.12 1.37
N LEU A 45 -8.94 -4.43 0.90
CA LEU A 45 -7.59 -4.50 1.45
C LEU A 45 -7.54 -4.04 2.92
N SER A 46 -8.24 -2.96 3.25
CA SER A 46 -8.33 -2.44 4.62
C SER A 46 -9.02 -3.43 5.57
N TYR A 47 -10.08 -4.10 5.09
CA TYR A 47 -10.78 -5.13 5.85
C TYR A 47 -9.87 -6.32 6.14
N PHE A 48 -9.15 -6.82 5.13
CA PHE A 48 -8.18 -7.90 5.33
C PHE A 48 -7.07 -7.48 6.29
N SER A 49 -6.49 -6.28 6.11
CA SER A 49 -5.42 -5.75 6.96
C SER A 49 -5.83 -5.73 8.44
N LYS A 50 -7.02 -5.21 8.77
CA LYS A 50 -7.55 -5.22 10.14
C LYS A 50 -7.81 -6.62 10.69
N LYS A 51 -8.31 -7.52 9.84
CA LYS A 51 -8.54 -8.92 10.24
C LYS A 51 -7.24 -9.63 10.57
N PHE A 52 -6.18 -9.37 9.80
CA PHE A 52 -4.85 -9.90 10.06
C PHE A 52 -4.22 -9.33 11.34
N GLU A 53 -4.45 -8.05 11.66
CA GLU A 53 -4.00 -7.43 12.91
C GLU A 53 -4.50 -8.20 14.14
N GLY A 54 -5.81 -8.49 14.18
CA GLY A 54 -6.43 -9.17 15.32
C GLY A 54 -6.02 -10.63 15.49
N SER A 55 -5.55 -11.29 14.42
CA SER A 55 -5.20 -12.72 14.45
C SER A 55 -3.75 -13.00 14.81
N PHE A 56 -2.81 -12.06 14.64
CA PHE A 56 -1.39 -12.32 14.85
C PHE A 56 -0.77 -11.33 15.85
N LYS A 57 -0.42 -11.84 17.04
CA LYS A 57 0.35 -11.11 18.07
C LYS A 57 1.69 -10.57 17.57
N PHE A 58 2.22 -11.11 16.46
CA PHE A 58 3.45 -10.66 15.83
C PHE A 58 3.37 -9.21 15.30
N PHE A 59 2.19 -8.75 14.88
CA PHE A 59 2.02 -7.42 14.29
C PHE A 59 2.14 -6.27 15.30
N ASP A 60 1.97 -6.56 16.59
CA ASP A 60 2.13 -5.59 17.67
C ASP A 60 3.60 -5.42 18.10
N LYS A 61 4.51 -6.26 17.57
CA LYS A 61 5.94 -6.12 17.81
C LYS A 61 6.43 -4.80 17.22
N ARG A 62 7.25 -4.07 18.00
CA ARG A 62 7.89 -2.84 17.55
C ARG A 62 9.16 -3.19 16.77
N ILE A 63 9.30 -2.61 15.58
CA ILE A 63 10.56 -2.59 14.84
C ILE A 63 11.41 -1.42 15.36
N ASP A 64 12.72 -1.65 15.39
CA ASP A 64 13.74 -0.64 15.64
C ASP A 64 13.49 0.62 14.78
N SER A 65 13.59 1.79 15.41
CA SER A 65 13.28 3.04 14.75
C SER A 65 14.17 3.28 13.53
N GLN A 66 15.46 2.95 13.61
CA GLN A 66 16.40 3.17 12.51
C GLN A 66 16.05 2.27 11.32
N LEU A 67 15.82 0.98 11.55
CA LEU A 67 15.40 0.04 10.50
C LEU A 67 14.11 0.48 9.82
N SER A 68 13.12 0.96 10.58
CA SER A 68 11.86 1.42 9.99
C SER A 68 12.03 2.62 9.07
N VAL A 69 12.92 3.55 9.40
CA VAL A 69 13.23 4.72 8.55
C VAL A 69 13.90 4.27 7.25
N TRP A 70 14.89 3.37 7.32
CA TRP A 70 15.55 2.83 6.12
C TRP A 70 14.57 2.11 5.18
N ILE A 71 13.62 1.34 5.72
CA ILE A 71 12.60 0.67 4.92
C ILE A 71 11.68 1.69 4.23
N VAL A 72 11.21 2.71 4.95
CA VAL A 72 10.34 3.75 4.39
C VAL A 72 11.08 4.56 3.32
N LEU A 73 12.34 4.94 3.57
CA LEU A 73 13.18 5.61 2.58
C LEU A 73 13.33 4.73 1.33
N GLY A 74 13.71 3.45 1.49
CA GLY A 74 13.81 2.52 0.38
C GLY A 74 12.54 2.46 -0.46
N LEU A 75 11.38 2.31 0.18
CA LEU A 75 10.07 2.28 -0.48
C LEU A 75 9.75 3.52 -1.30
N ILE A 76 10.07 4.72 -0.79
CA ILE A 76 9.81 5.99 -1.48
C ILE A 76 10.78 6.18 -2.65
N PHE A 77 12.02 5.72 -2.55
CA PHE A 77 13.02 5.88 -3.60
C PHE A 77 12.92 4.84 -4.72
N ILE A 78 12.34 3.66 -4.49
CA ILE A 78 12.10 2.64 -5.53
C ILE A 78 11.43 3.20 -6.80
N PRO A 79 10.30 3.96 -6.73
CA PRO A 79 9.67 4.51 -7.92
C PRO A 79 10.54 5.57 -8.64
N PHE A 80 11.42 6.29 -7.92
CA PHE A 80 12.37 7.21 -8.56
C PHE A 80 13.39 6.46 -9.41
N PHE A 81 13.92 5.33 -8.95
CA PHE A 81 14.87 4.53 -9.73
C PHE A 81 14.21 3.87 -10.94
N ILE A 82 12.98 3.35 -10.79
CA ILE A 82 12.24 2.75 -11.91
C ILE A 82 11.87 3.81 -12.95
N GLY A 83 11.51 5.02 -12.53
CA GLY A 83 11.19 6.13 -13.44
C GLY A 83 12.39 6.72 -14.19
N ILE A 84 13.62 6.50 -13.71
CA ILE A 84 14.86 6.92 -14.39
C ILE A 84 15.35 5.85 -15.40
N LEU A 85 14.96 4.59 -15.20
CA LEU A 85 15.36 3.45 -16.03
C LEU A 85 14.43 3.20 -17.23
N ASN A 86 13.28 3.86 -17.29
CA ASN A 86 12.36 3.90 -18.43
C ASN A 86 12.50 5.22 -19.20
#